data_AF-A0A6J6N545-F1
#
_entry.id   AF-A0A6J6N545-F1
#
_cell.length_a   1.000
_cell.length_b   1.000
_cell.length_c   1.000
_cell.angle_alpha   90.00
_cell.angle_beta   90.00
_cell.angle_gamma   90.00
#
_symmetry.space_group_name_H-M   'P 1'
#
loop_
_entity.id
_entity.type
_entity.pdbx_description
1 polymer ?
#
loop_
_entity_poly.entity_id
_entity_poly.type
_entity_poly.pdbx_seq_one_letter_code
_entity_poly.pdbx_strand_id
1 'polypeptide(L)' 'MVSHDEGAVQALKPERVILLPDGDEDIWKEEYFDLVAID' A
#
# COMPACT_ATOMS: atom_id res chain seq x y z
N MET A 1 10.31 0.77 0.16
CA MET A 1 9.89 2.01 -0.52
C MET A 1 8.56 2.40 0.06
N VAL A 2 8.38 3.64 0.50
CA VAL A 2 7.12 4.14 1.07
C VAL A 2 6.60 5.19 0.09
N SER A 3 5.40 4.97 -0.45
CA SER A 3 4.76 5.89 -1.40
C SER A 3 3.29 6.03 -1.02
N HIS A 4 2.82 7.27 -0.90
CA HIS A 4 1.40 7.61 -0.75
C HIS A 4 0.79 8.08 -2.09
N ASP A 5 1.54 7.94 -3.18
CA ASP A 5 1.05 8.22 -4.53
C ASP A 5 0.42 6.95 -5.12
N GLU A 6 -0.87 7.05 -5.44
CA GLU A 6 -1.67 5.99 -6.04
C GLU A 6 -1.12 5.52 -7.41
N GLY A 7 -0.65 6.46 -8.24
CA GLY A 7 -0.10 6.16 -9.57
C GLY A 7 1.19 5.35 -9.50
N ALA A 8 2.05 5.67 -8.54
CA ALA A 8 3.26 4.91 -8.25
C ALA A 8 2.94 3.48 -7.78
N VAL A 9 1.94 3.30 -6.91
CA VAL A 9 1.52 1.98 -6.43
C VAL A 9 0.95 1.13 -7.58
N GLN A 10 0.12 1.70 -8.45
CA GLN A 10 -0.40 1.00 -9.63
C GLN A 10 0.69 0.59 -10.62
N ALA A 11 1.69 1.44 -10.80
CA ALA A 11 2.82 1.15 -11.70
C ALA A 11 3.72 0.04 -11.13
N LEU A 12 3.94 0.04 -9.82
CA LEU A 12 4.86 -0.88 -9.15
C LEU A 12 4.25 -2.27 -8.89
N LYS A 13 2.92 -2.37 -8.78
CA LYS A 13 2.21 -3.62 -8.48
C LYS A 13 2.90 -4.44 -7.37
N PRO A 14 2.96 -3.89 -6.14
CA PRO A 14 3.69 -4.53 -5.06
C PRO A 14 3.11 -5.90 -4.75
N GLU A 15 3.96 -6.81 -4.28
CA GLU A 15 3.52 -8.15 -3.83
C GLU A 15 3.13 -8.14 -2.34
N ARG A 16 3.67 -7.19 -1.56
CA ARG A 16 3.54 -7.14 -0.10
C ARG A 16 3.38 -5.71 0.38
N VAL A 17 2.68 -5.54 1.49
CA VAL A 17 2.46 -4.25 2.17
C VAL A 17 2.65 -4.36 3.67
N ILE A 18 2.83 -3.19 4.30
CA ILE A 18 2.89 -3.03 5.74
C ILE A 18 1.73 -2.11 6.14
N LEU A 19 0.89 -2.59 7.05
CA LEU A 19 -0.23 -1.83 7.60
C LEU A 19 0.24 -1.04 8.82
N LEU A 20 -0.06 0.26 8.85
CA LEU A 20 0.33 1.17 9.93
C LEU A 20 -0.91 1.61 10.73
N PRO A 21 -0.75 1.90 12.04
CA PRO A 21 0.50 2.01 12.80
C PRO A 21 1.05 0.69 13.34
N ASP A 22 0.28 -0.40 13.26
CA ASP A 22 0.60 -1.66 13.94
C ASP A 22 1.83 -2.39 13.37
N GLY A 23 2.19 -2.11 12.12
CA GLY A 23 3.38 -2.64 11.46
C GLY A 23 3.20 -4.05 10.90
N ASP A 24 1.95 -4.49 10.71
CA ASP A 24 1.64 -5.83 10.24
C ASP A 24 1.91 -5.98 8.75
N GLU A 25 2.63 -7.04 8.37
CA GLU A 25 2.92 -7.36 6.97
C GLU A 25 1.85 -8.28 6.39
N ASP A 26 1.31 -7.92 5.22
CA ASP A 26 0.36 -8.75 4.46
C ASP A 26 0.73 -8.79 2.96
N ILE A 27 0.12 -9.74 2.25
CA ILE A 27 0.13 -9.77 0.78
C ILE A 27 -0.70 -8.61 0.26
N TRP A 28 -0.21 -7.94 -0.78
CA TRP A 28 -0.94 -6.86 -1.41
C TRP A 28 -2.29 -7.35 -1.97
N LYS A 29 -3.33 -6.56 -1.73
CA LYS A 29 -4.67 -6.75 -2.26
C LYS A 29 -5.19 -5.40 -2.74
N GLU A 30 -5.99 -5.40 -3.79
CA GLU A 30 -6.54 -4.16 -4.37
C GLU A 30 -7.40 -3.37 -3.38
N GLU A 31 -7.97 -4.03 -2.37
CA GLU A 31 -8.73 -3.38 -1.28
C GLU A 31 -7.88 -2.43 -0.41
N TYR A 32 -6.56 -2.64 -0.36
CA TYR A 32 -5.66 -1.75 0.38
C TYR A 32 -5.30 -0.49 -0.39
N PHE A 33 -5.74 -0.37 -1.65
CA PHE A 33 -5.48 0.80 -2.46
C PHE A 33 -6.15 2.05 -1.89
N ASP A 34 -7.37 1.91 -1.35
CA ASP A 34 -8.09 3.01 -0.70
C ASP A 34 -7.35 3.58 0.53
N LEU A 35 -6.43 2.79 1.13
CA LEU A 35 -5.62 3.22 2.27
C LEU A 35 -4.39 4.04 1.84
N VAL A 36 -4.01 4.02 0.56
CA VAL A 36 -2.81 4.72 0.05
C VAL A 36 -2.97 6.24 0.07
N ALA A 37 -4.21 6.72 -0.16
CA ALA A 37 -4.53 8.14 -0.27
C ALA A 37 -5.10 8.78 1.01
N ILE A 38 -5.13 8.05 2.13
CA ILE A 38 -5.59 8.60 3.41
C ILE A 38 -4.44 9.39 4.05
N ASP A 39 -4.63 10.71 4.19
CA ASP A 39 -3.77 11.64 4.94
C ASP A 39 -3.78 11.35 6.45
#